data_AF-A0A316FAU9-F1
#
_entry.id   AF-A0A316FAU9-F1
#
_cell.length_a   1.000
_cell.length_b   1.000
_cell.length_c   1.000
_cell.angle_alpha   90.00
_cell.angle_beta   90.00
_cell.angle_gamma   90.00
#
_symmetry.space_group_name_H-M   'P 1'
#
loop_
_entity.id
_entity.type
_entity.pdbx_description
1 polymer ?
#
loop_
_entity_poly.entity_id
_entity_poly.type
_entity_poly.pdbx_seq_one_letter_code
_entity_poly.pdbx_strand_id
1 'polypeptide(L)'
;MTDAREAMHRVHGHTGRSTWARLIAAAHLTGEETDEPALLRLLEAMTTLDPVSRLCAQALRIRMTSYTELAAAHAITGSTA
;
A
#
# COMPACT_ATOMS: atom_id res chain seq x y z
N MET A 1 4.13 -5.17 -1.09
CA MET A 1 4.72 -4.22 -0.10
C MET A 1 5.66 -3.18 -0.72
N THR A 2 6.40 -3.52 -1.78
CA THR A 2 7.40 -2.64 -2.42
C THR A 2 6.87 -1.25 -2.78
N ASP A 3 5.70 -1.15 -3.44
CA ASP A 3 5.12 0.12 -3.87
C ASP A 3 4.82 1.08 -2.71
N ALA A 4 4.34 0.53 -1.59
CA ALA A 4 4.06 1.30 -0.38
C ALA A 4 5.37 1.82 0.25
N ARG A 5 6.38 0.96 0.34
CA ARG A 5 7.71 1.33 0.83
C ARG A 5 8.34 2.44 0.00
N GLU A 6 8.30 2.31 -1.32
CA GLU A 6 8.83 3.33 -2.23
C GLU A 6 8.07 4.65 -2.13
N ALA A 7 6.74 4.61 -2.06
CA ALA A 7 5.94 5.81 -1.87
C ALA A 7 6.32 6.54 -0.57
N MET A 8 6.48 5.79 0.53
CA MET A 8 6.91 6.35 1.82
C MET A 8 8.31 6.95 1.76
N HIS A 9 9.26 6.31 1.09
CA HIS A 9 10.60 6.86 0.90
C HIS A 9 10.59 8.15 0.06
N ARG A 10 9.79 8.21 -1.01
CA ARG A 10 9.68 9.41 -1.85
C ARG A 10 9.05 10.59 -1.10
N VAL A 11 8.03 10.32 -0.29
CA VAL A 11 7.27 11.36 0.42
C VAL A 11 8.02 11.93 1.62
N HIS A 12 8.67 11.06 2.40
CA HIS A 12 9.35 11.46 3.64
C HIS A 12 10.84 11.75 3.45
N GLY A 13 11.38 11.52 2.24
CA GLY A 13 12.77 11.82 1.92
C GLY A 13 13.76 11.16 2.89
N HIS A 14 14.60 11.98 3.54
CA HIS A 14 15.62 11.51 4.46
C HIS A 14 15.05 10.74 5.67
N THR A 15 13.83 11.07 6.14
CA THR A 15 13.17 10.36 7.24
C THR A 15 12.40 9.13 6.78
N GLY A 16 12.29 8.88 5.47
CA GLY A 16 11.45 7.79 4.95
C GLY A 16 11.80 6.40 5.46
N ARG A 17 13.09 6.14 5.76
CA ARG A 17 13.52 4.86 6.34
C ARG A 17 13.01 4.66 7.77
N SER A 18 13.13 5.69 8.62
CA SER A 18 12.66 5.60 10.01
C SER A 18 11.13 5.64 10.08
N THR A 19 10.48 6.42 9.22
CA THR A 19 9.01 6.43 9.09
C THR A 19 8.49 5.06 8.63
N TRP A 20 9.13 4.43 7.65
CA TRP A 20 8.78 3.08 7.21
C TRP A 20 8.93 2.04 8.32
N ALA A 21 10.05 2.06 9.05
CA ALA A 21 10.28 1.13 10.16
C ALA A 21 9.22 1.28 11.26
N ARG A 22 8.84 2.51 11.62
CA ARG A 22 7.77 2.78 12.59
C ARG A 22 6.42 2.28 12.10
N LEU A 23 6.12 2.47 10.82
CA LEU A 23 4.88 2.04 10.20
C LEU A 23 4.74 0.52 10.20
N ILE A 24 5.79 -0.19 9.79
CA ILE A 24 5.82 -1.67 9.77
C ILE A 24 5.68 -2.25 11.18
N ALA A 25 6.35 -1.65 12.16
CA ALA A 25 6.17 -2.03 13.56
C ALA A 25 4.73 -1.78 14.05
N ALA A 26 4.13 -0.63 13.72
CA ALA A 26 2.75 -0.30 14.10
C ALA A 26 1.71 -1.22 13.45
N ALA A 27 1.98 -1.72 12.24
CA ALA A 27 1.13 -2.68 11.54
C ALA A 27 1.32 -4.14 11.99
N HIS A 28 2.23 -4.40 12.94
CA HIS A 28 2.67 -5.75 13.33
C HIS A 28 3.14 -6.57 12.13
N LEU A 29 4.01 -5.97 11.31
CA LEU A 29 4.59 -6.54 10.11
C LEU A 29 6.11 -6.64 10.24
N THR A 30 6.70 -7.46 9.38
CA THR A 30 8.14 -7.65 9.19
C THR A 30 8.66 -6.88 7.97
N GLY A 31 7.78 -6.59 7.00
CA GLY A 31 8.10 -5.92 5.75
C GLY A 31 8.29 -6.87 4.57
N GLU A 32 8.27 -8.19 4.81
CA GLU A 32 8.43 -9.24 3.81
C GLU A 32 7.10 -9.92 3.43
N GLU A 33 5.99 -9.47 4.01
CA GLU A 33 4.68 -10.02 3.75
C GLU A 33 4.24 -9.79 2.30
N THR A 34 3.61 -10.81 1.72
CA THR A 34 3.07 -10.77 0.36
C THR A 34 1.56 -10.98 0.31
N ASP A 35 0.92 -11.18 1.46
CA ASP A 35 -0.51 -11.44 1.57
C ASP A 35 -1.34 -10.15 1.64
N GLU A 36 -2.59 -10.24 1.18
CA GLU A 36 -3.54 -9.14 1.20
C GLU A 36 -3.88 -8.64 2.61
N PRO A 37 -4.09 -9.50 3.63
CA PRO A 37 -4.30 -9.05 5.01
C PRO A 37 -3.16 -8.18 5.57
N ALA A 38 -1.90 -8.50 5.25
CA ALA A 38 -0.76 -7.64 5.62
C ALA A 38 -0.83 -6.25 4.97
N LEU A 39 -1.23 -6.18 3.70
CA LEU A 39 -1.40 -4.91 3.01
C LEU A 39 -2.53 -4.06 3.62
N LEU A 40 -3.65 -4.68 4.02
CA LEU A 40 -4.75 -3.98 4.68
C LEU A 40 -4.32 -3.40 6.03
N ARG A 41 -3.59 -4.18 6.85
CA ARG A 41 -3.03 -3.70 8.13
C ARG A 41 -2.05 -2.55 7.93
N LEU A 42 -1.22 -2.60 6.88
CA LEU A 42 -0.32 -1.50 6.55
C LEU A 42 -1.09 -0.23 6.21
N LEU A 43 -2.11 -0.33 5.35
CA LEU A 43 -2.91 0.83 4.95
C LEU A 43 -3.63 1.45 6.13
N GLU A 44 -4.15 0.63 7.05
CA GLU A 44 -4.76 1.11 8.29
C GLU A 44 -3.73 1.86 9.16
N ALA A 45 -2.54 1.30 9.36
CA ALA A 45 -1.47 1.95 10.11
C ALA A 45 -1.02 3.27 9.46
N MET A 46 -1.01 3.38 8.12
CA MET A 46 -0.71 4.64 7.44
C MET A 46 -1.73 5.75 7.76
N THR A 47 -2.97 5.39 8.10
CA THR A 47 -3.98 6.38 8.47
C THR A 47 -3.73 7.03 9.83
N THR A 48 -2.88 6.46 10.68
CA THR A 48 -2.64 6.94 12.05
C THR A 48 -1.37 7.79 12.18
N LEU A 49 -0.49 7.81 11.16
CA LEU A 49 0.82 8.48 11.22
C LEU A 49 0.76 10.01 11.06
N ASP A 50 0.41 10.50 9.88
CA ASP A 50 0.42 11.91 9.54
C ASP A 50 -0.51 12.18 8.32
N PRO A 51 -0.92 13.43 8.07
CA PRO A 51 -1.83 13.76 6.97
C PRO A 51 -1.35 13.33 5.59
N VAL A 52 -0.03 13.33 5.34
CA VAL A 52 0.53 12.95 4.03
C VAL A 52 0.51 11.42 3.89
N SER A 53 0.85 10.69 4.94
CA SER A 53 0.73 9.22 4.97
C SER A 53 -0.72 8.76 4.79
N ARG A 54 -1.71 9.50 5.33
CA ARG A 54 -3.15 9.26 5.06
C ARG A 54 -3.50 9.38 3.59
N LEU A 55 -3.05 10.46 2.92
CA LEU A 55 -3.26 10.65 1.49
C LEU A 55 -2.59 9.54 0.66
N CYS A 56 -1.40 9.11 1.07
CA CYS A 56 -0.71 7.99 0.42
C CYS A 56 -1.51 6.68 0.56
N ALA A 57 -2.07 6.41 1.74
CA ALA A 57 -2.93 5.25 1.97
C ALA A 57 -4.17 5.29 1.06
N GLN A 58 -4.81 6.45 0.95
CA GLN A 58 -5.96 6.64 0.05
C GLN A 58 -5.58 6.42 -1.42
N ALA A 59 -4.44 6.97 -1.86
CA ALA A 59 -3.95 6.78 -3.23
C ALA A 59 -3.58 5.32 -3.53
N LEU A 60 -3.05 4.57 -2.55
CA LEU A 60 -2.85 3.13 -2.71
C LEU A 60 -4.17 2.37 -2.82
N ARG A 61 -5.16 2.68 -1.97
CA ARG A 61 -6.49 2.04 -2.04
C ARG A 61 -7.14 2.24 -3.40
N ILE A 62 -7.12 3.46 -3.94
CA ILE A 62 -7.64 3.74 -5.28
C ILE A 62 -6.96 2.86 -6.32
N ARG A 63 -5.62 2.80 -6.33
CA ARG A 63 -4.86 1.96 -7.27
C ARG A 63 -5.21 0.49 -7.16
N MET A 64 -5.36 -0.03 -5.95
CA MET A 64 -5.76 -1.42 -5.72
C MET A 64 -7.15 -1.70 -6.27
N THR A 65 -8.13 -0.86 -5.94
CA THR A 65 -9.50 -1.01 -6.46
C THR A 65 -9.51 -0.92 -7.98
N SER A 66 -8.83 0.05 -8.57
CA SER A 66 -8.71 0.16 -10.03
C SER A 66 -8.06 -1.09 -10.65
N TYR A 67 -7.02 -1.64 -10.03
CA TYR A 67 -6.41 -2.88 -10.50
C TYR A 67 -7.39 -4.06 -10.44
N THR A 68 -8.13 -4.22 -9.34
CA THR A 68 -9.14 -5.28 -9.19
C THR A 68 -10.21 -5.18 -10.28
N GLU A 69 -10.76 -3.99 -10.51
CA GLU A 69 -11.78 -3.77 -11.56
C GLU A 69 -11.22 -4.03 -12.96
N LEU A 70 -10.00 -3.57 -13.25
CA LEU A 70 -9.35 -3.79 -14.54
C LEU A 70 -9.00 -5.27 -14.76
N ALA A 71 -8.53 -5.98 -13.73
CA ALA A 71 -8.24 -7.40 -13.79
C ALA A 71 -9.51 -8.22 -14.04
N ALA A 72 -10.62 -7.87 -13.39
CA ALA A 72 -11.93 -8.51 -13.62
C ALA A 72 -12.42 -8.27 -15.05
N ALA A 73 -12.33 -7.04 -15.55
CA ALA A 73 -12.69 -6.72 -16.94
C ALA A 73 -11.79 -7.46 -17.96
N HIS A 74 -10.48 -7.59 -17.66
CA HIS A 74 -9.56 -8.35 -18.48
C HIS A 74 -9.90 -9.85 -18.52
N ALA A 75 -10.29 -10.45 -17.39
CA ALA A 75 -10.72 -11.84 -17.36
C ALA A 75 -11.95 -12.09 -18.24
N ILE A 76 -12.91 -11.15 -18.26
CA ILE A 76 -14.13 -11.25 -19.09
C ILE A 76 -13.78 -11.12 -20.59
N THR A 77 -12.93 -10.15 -20.95
CA THR A 77 -12.56 -9.86 -22.34
C THR A 77 -11.52 -10.84 -22.90
N GLY A 78 -10.65 -11.40 -22.06
CA GLY A 78 -9.66 -12.40 -22.43
C GLY A 78 -10.22 -13.83 -22.49
N SER A 79 -11.33 -14.11 -21.80
CA SER A 79 -12.02 -15.42 -21.85
C SER A 79 -12.92 -15.58 -23.09
N THR A 80 -13.03 -14.56 -23.95
CA THR A 80 -13.84 -14.56 -25.18
C THR A 80 -13.00 -14.61 -26.46
N ALA A 81 -11.72 -15.01 -26.38
CA ALA A 81 -10.83 -15.23 -27.50
C ALA A 81 -10.47 -16.72 -27.68
#